data_AF-A0A4D9D2S5-F1
#
_entry.id   AF-A0A4D9D2S5-F1
#
_cell.length_a   1.000
_cell.length_b   1.000
_cell.length_c   1.000
_cell.angle_alpha   90.00
_cell.angle_beta   90.00
_cell.angle_gamma   90.00
#
_symmetry.space_group_name_H-M   'P 1'
#
loop_
_entity.id
_entity.type
_entity.pdbx_description
1 polymer ?
#
loop_
_entity_poly.entity_id
_entity_poly.type
_entity_poly.pdbx_seq_one_letter_code
_entity_poly.pdbx_strand_id
1 'polypeptide(L)'
;MAASALPRLPSAFLAATAVAAQPSFQKRLAKLVESSIKNFVHTFEGPRRDTLVLLLSTTLVVPIMTRLKTSPILGFLLTGMVLGPRGLSVVNDIKTTEALAELGIVFFLFEMGLELSVERLISMRRDVFGLGFAQFSLSAVAIFILSRMRGLPGPTSVVVGGALALSSSAFVLQLLRDKDSLGTRHGRASFGVLLFQDLAVVPLLVVTPLLTAGGGSAMAWAMGWAACKAGLAFAG
;
A
#
# COMPACT_ATOMS: atom_id res chain seq x y z
N MET A 1 -17.13 -22.11 74.73
CA MET A 1 -18.42 -21.60 74.22
C MET A 1 -18.13 -20.67 73.04
N ALA A 2 -18.19 -21.16 71.80
CA ALA A 2 -18.31 -20.42 70.53
C ALA A 2 -17.90 -21.33 69.35
N ALA A 3 -18.73 -22.32 69.01
CA ALA A 3 -18.62 -23.02 67.73
C ALA A 3 -19.28 -22.12 66.67
N SER A 4 -18.43 -21.45 65.90
CA SER A 4 -18.80 -20.54 64.81
C SER A 4 -19.59 -21.27 63.72
N ALA A 5 -20.83 -20.84 63.52
CA ALA A 5 -21.70 -21.30 62.44
C ALA A 5 -21.13 -20.88 61.08
N LEU A 6 -20.49 -21.81 60.38
CA LEU A 6 -20.17 -21.64 58.95
C LEU A 6 -21.48 -21.68 58.16
N PRO A 7 -21.73 -20.71 57.25
CA PRO A 7 -22.92 -20.72 56.41
C PRO A 7 -22.89 -21.96 55.51
N ARG A 8 -23.91 -22.81 55.63
CA ARG A 8 -24.09 -23.99 54.76
C ARG A 8 -24.33 -23.50 53.33
N LEU A 9 -23.35 -23.68 52.46
CA LEU A 9 -23.49 -23.37 51.04
C LEU A 9 -24.71 -24.12 50.46
N PRO A 10 -25.51 -23.48 49.59
CA PRO A 10 -26.69 -24.11 49.00
C PRO A 10 -26.29 -25.35 48.19
N SER A 11 -27.08 -26.42 48.31
CA SER A 11 -26.82 -27.74 47.70
C SER A 11 -26.59 -27.71 46.19
N ALA A 12 -27.18 -26.72 45.49
CA ALA A 12 -26.94 -26.47 44.07
C ALA A 12 -25.49 -26.09 43.74
N PHE A 13 -24.81 -25.37 44.64
CA PHE A 13 -23.43 -24.93 44.43
C PHE A 13 -22.45 -26.12 44.56
N LEU A 14 -22.69 -27.00 45.55
CA LEU A 14 -21.93 -28.24 45.72
C LEU A 14 -22.11 -29.21 44.56
N ALA A 15 -23.35 -29.33 44.04
CA ALA A 15 -23.65 -30.16 42.87
C ALA A 15 -22.99 -29.61 41.58
N ALA A 16 -23.01 -28.29 41.37
CA ALA A 16 -22.35 -27.65 40.22
C ALA A 16 -20.82 -27.82 40.25
N THR A 17 -20.19 -27.67 41.42
CA THR A 17 -18.74 -27.94 41.58
C THR A 17 -18.41 -29.41 41.36
N ALA A 18 -19.28 -30.34 41.76
CA ALA A 18 -19.07 -31.77 41.55
C ALA A 18 -19.18 -32.17 40.06
N VAL A 19 -20.10 -31.56 39.30
CA VAL A 19 -20.23 -31.77 37.85
C VAL A 19 -19.06 -31.16 37.08
N ALA A 20 -18.56 -29.98 37.50
CA ALA A 20 -17.37 -29.37 36.89
C ALA A 20 -16.08 -30.17 37.14
N ALA A 21 -16.00 -30.90 38.27
CA ALA A 21 -14.89 -31.78 38.61
C ALA A 21 -14.95 -33.16 37.93
N GLN A 22 -16.05 -33.51 37.23
CA GLN A 22 -16.14 -34.79 36.53
C GLN A 22 -15.25 -34.82 35.28
N PRO A 23 -14.42 -35.87 35.10
CA PRO A 23 -13.53 -36.00 33.93
C PRO A 23 -14.30 -36.13 32.61
N SER A 24 -15.57 -36.52 32.64
CA SER A 24 -16.47 -36.59 31.48
C SER A 24 -16.90 -35.22 30.97
N PHE A 25 -17.10 -34.24 31.87
CA PHE A 25 -17.45 -32.87 31.50
C PHE A 25 -16.26 -32.15 30.85
N GLN A 26 -15.05 -32.33 31.39
CA GLN A 26 -13.84 -31.80 30.76
C GLN A 26 -13.58 -32.41 29.38
N LYS A 27 -13.79 -33.72 29.20
CA LYS A 27 -13.70 -34.36 27.87
C LYS A 27 -14.76 -33.85 26.90
N ARG A 28 -15.98 -33.56 27.38
CA ARG A 28 -17.04 -32.94 26.57
C ARG A 28 -16.70 -31.50 26.19
N LEU A 29 -16.19 -30.69 27.12
CA LEU A 29 -15.72 -29.33 26.82
C LEU A 29 -14.56 -29.35 25.83
N ALA A 30 -13.57 -30.23 26.02
CA ALA A 30 -12.47 -30.39 25.09
C ALA A 30 -12.97 -30.78 23.70
N LYS A 31 -13.89 -31.74 23.59
CA LYS A 31 -14.52 -32.11 22.31
C LYS A 31 -15.36 -30.99 21.71
N LEU A 32 -16.10 -30.22 22.50
CA LEU A 32 -16.93 -29.11 22.01
C LEU A 32 -16.07 -27.95 21.51
N VAL A 33 -14.99 -27.62 22.23
CA VAL A 33 -14.01 -26.61 21.80
C VAL A 33 -13.27 -27.09 20.55
N GLU A 34 -12.79 -28.33 20.53
CA GLU A 34 -12.10 -28.91 19.36
C GLU A 34 -13.02 -28.97 18.14
N SER A 35 -14.27 -29.41 18.34
CA SER A 35 -15.26 -29.49 17.26
C SER A 35 -15.73 -28.10 16.80
N SER A 36 -15.86 -27.12 17.69
CA SER A 36 -16.13 -25.73 17.31
C SER A 36 -14.96 -25.10 16.57
N ILE A 37 -13.72 -25.37 16.97
CA ILE A 37 -12.52 -24.90 16.25
C ILE A 37 -12.48 -25.55 14.86
N LYS A 38 -12.69 -26.86 14.75
CA LYS A 38 -12.71 -27.57 13.45
C LYS A 38 -13.84 -27.06 12.56
N ASN A 39 -15.04 -26.85 13.10
CA ASN A 39 -16.18 -26.31 12.34
C ASN A 39 -15.95 -24.85 11.94
N PHE A 40 -15.34 -24.04 12.81
CA PHE A 40 -14.96 -22.67 12.50
C PHE A 40 -13.93 -22.64 11.37
N VAL A 41 -12.89 -23.48 11.43
CA VAL A 41 -11.86 -23.61 10.38
C VAL A 41 -12.45 -24.12 9.06
N HIS A 42 -13.35 -25.12 9.08
CA HIS A 42 -14.02 -25.62 7.87
C HIS A 42 -14.95 -24.58 7.23
N THR A 43 -15.57 -23.70 8.04
CA THR A 43 -16.44 -22.62 7.54
C THR A 43 -15.66 -21.58 6.70
N PHE A 44 -14.34 -21.56 6.83
CA PHE A 44 -13.47 -20.65 6.06
C PHE A 44 -12.80 -21.30 4.86
N GLU A 45 -13.17 -22.51 4.43
CA GLU A 45 -12.63 -23.07 3.20
C GLU A 45 -13.17 -22.31 1.96
N GLY A 46 -12.27 -21.63 1.22
CA GLY A 46 -12.60 -20.86 0.01
C GLY A 46 -11.99 -19.44 -0.01
N PRO A 47 -12.50 -18.52 -0.86
CA PRO A 47 -11.99 -17.15 -1.02
C PRO A 47 -11.90 -16.33 0.27
N ARG A 48 -12.76 -16.65 1.24
CA ARG A 48 -12.81 -16.00 2.56
C ARG A 48 -11.62 -16.37 3.45
N ARG A 49 -10.99 -17.52 3.20
CA ARG A 49 -9.76 -17.95 3.87
C ARG A 49 -8.64 -16.96 3.64
N ASP A 50 -8.48 -16.55 2.39
CA ASP A 50 -7.36 -15.74 1.95
C ASP A 50 -7.41 -14.36 2.60
N THR A 51 -8.60 -13.74 2.64
CA THR A 51 -8.83 -12.50 3.40
C THR A 51 -8.48 -12.66 4.87
N LEU A 52 -8.89 -13.75 5.52
CA LEU A 52 -8.58 -13.98 6.93
C LEU A 52 -7.11 -14.23 7.18
N VAL A 53 -6.43 -14.97 6.31
CA VAL A 53 -4.98 -15.20 6.39
C VAL A 53 -4.24 -13.88 6.25
N LEU A 54 -4.64 -13.02 5.31
CA LEU A 54 -4.08 -11.68 5.14
C LEU A 54 -4.34 -10.81 6.38
N LEU A 55 -5.56 -10.83 6.94
CA LEU A 55 -5.90 -10.09 8.16
C LEU A 55 -5.07 -10.57 9.37
N LEU A 56 -4.93 -11.88 9.52
CA LEU A 56 -4.16 -12.49 10.60
C LEU A 56 -2.65 -12.22 10.45
N SER A 57 -2.17 -12.17 9.21
CA SER A 57 -0.79 -11.78 8.92
C SER A 57 -0.51 -10.35 9.41
N THR A 58 -1.49 -9.44 9.28
CA THR A 58 -1.36 -8.05 9.75
C THR A 58 -1.09 -7.97 11.25
N THR A 59 -1.75 -8.82 12.04
CA THR A 59 -1.54 -8.88 13.50
C THR A 59 -0.10 -9.23 13.87
N LEU A 60 0.63 -9.97 13.03
CA LEU A 60 2.03 -10.30 13.23
C LEU A 60 2.97 -9.28 12.60
N VAL A 61 2.68 -8.85 11.38
CA VAL A 61 3.56 -7.97 10.58
C VAL A 61 3.72 -6.61 11.24
N VAL A 62 2.63 -5.98 11.69
CA VAL A 62 2.66 -4.63 12.27
C VAL A 62 3.58 -4.55 13.50
N PRO A 63 3.45 -5.39 14.55
CA PRO A 63 4.33 -5.34 15.71
C PRO A 63 5.79 -5.70 15.38
N ILE A 64 6.02 -6.60 14.41
CA ILE A 64 7.38 -6.95 13.97
C ILE A 64 8.04 -5.75 13.29
N MET A 65 7.36 -5.13 12.31
CA MET A 65 7.91 -4.00 11.55
C MET A 65 8.13 -2.77 12.42
N THR A 66 7.21 -2.47 13.34
CA THR A 66 7.38 -1.38 14.31
C THR A 66 8.54 -1.64 15.26
N ARG A 67 8.77 -2.88 15.73
CA ARG A 67 9.98 -3.23 16.51
C ARG A 67 11.27 -3.05 15.70
N LEU A 68 11.24 -3.34 14.40
CA LEU A 68 12.35 -3.12 13.47
C LEU A 68 12.48 -1.64 13.03
N LYS A 69 11.68 -0.72 13.60
CA LYS A 69 11.66 0.72 13.24
C LYS A 69 11.49 0.96 11.74
N THR A 70 10.74 0.09 11.07
CA THR A 70 10.50 0.10 9.63
C THR A 70 8.99 0.24 9.36
N SER A 71 8.60 0.81 8.22
CA SER A 71 7.17 0.97 7.88
C SER A 71 6.51 -0.41 7.69
N PRO A 72 5.31 -0.64 8.27
CA PRO A 72 4.53 -1.84 8.07
C PRO A 72 4.26 -2.21 6.61
N ILE A 73 4.22 -1.23 5.70
CA ILE A 73 3.92 -1.45 4.28
C ILE A 73 4.95 -2.38 3.61
N LEU A 74 6.23 -2.28 4.01
CA LEU A 74 7.30 -3.16 3.53
C LEU A 74 7.06 -4.60 4.01
N GLY A 75 6.59 -4.76 5.24
CA GLY A 75 6.19 -6.04 5.78
C GLY A 75 5.01 -6.65 5.02
N PHE A 76 3.98 -5.86 4.72
CA PHE A 76 2.84 -6.34 3.92
C PHE A 76 3.25 -6.78 2.52
N LEU A 77 4.17 -6.06 1.87
CA LEU A 77 4.71 -6.44 0.56
C LEU A 77 5.45 -7.78 0.64
N LEU A 78 6.33 -7.95 1.63
CA LEU A 78 7.06 -9.21 1.86
C LEU A 78 6.09 -10.36 2.16
N THR A 79 5.09 -10.12 3.00
CA THR A 79 4.05 -11.09 3.32
C THR A 79 3.25 -11.47 2.07
N GLY A 80 2.90 -10.53 1.20
CA GLY A 80 2.24 -10.83 -0.08
C GLY A 80 3.12 -11.68 -1.01
N MET A 81 4.43 -11.39 -1.09
CA MET A 81 5.39 -12.19 -1.85
C MET A 81 5.54 -13.62 -1.29
N VAL A 82 5.56 -13.77 0.04
CA VAL A 82 5.74 -15.05 0.73
C VAL A 82 4.45 -15.87 0.76
N LEU A 83 3.29 -15.28 1.03
CA LEU A 83 2.02 -15.99 1.15
C LEU A 83 1.32 -16.20 -0.20
N GLY A 84 1.70 -15.44 -1.23
CA GLY A 84 1.11 -15.54 -2.56
C GLY A 84 1.43 -16.86 -3.29
N PRO A 85 0.86 -17.05 -4.48
CA PRO A 85 0.94 -18.30 -5.24
C PRO A 85 2.37 -18.74 -5.60
N ARG A 86 3.27 -17.77 -5.77
CA ARG A 86 4.70 -18.03 -6.09
C ARG A 86 5.58 -18.24 -4.84
N GLY A 87 5.05 -18.02 -3.65
CA GLY A 87 5.74 -18.25 -2.38
C GLY A 87 5.31 -19.59 -1.77
N LEU A 88 4.56 -19.52 -0.69
CA LEU A 88 4.01 -20.66 0.05
C LEU A 88 2.64 -21.12 -0.48
N SER A 89 2.06 -20.40 -1.46
CA SER A 89 0.75 -20.70 -2.05
C SER A 89 -0.37 -20.83 -1.01
N VAL A 90 -0.31 -20.03 0.06
CA VAL A 90 -1.34 -20.02 1.11
C VAL A 90 -2.56 -19.22 0.64
N VAL A 91 -2.31 -18.12 -0.07
CA VAL A 91 -3.33 -17.30 -0.76
C VAL A 91 -3.34 -17.70 -2.23
N ASN A 92 -4.49 -18.20 -2.71
CA ASN A 92 -4.64 -18.77 -4.05
C ASN A 92 -5.72 -18.05 -4.88
N ASP A 93 -6.68 -17.40 -4.24
CA ASP A 93 -7.71 -16.61 -4.92
C ASP A 93 -7.21 -15.18 -5.18
N ILE A 94 -6.44 -15.05 -6.26
CA ILE A 94 -5.86 -13.78 -6.70
C ILE A 94 -6.96 -12.79 -7.08
N LYS A 95 -8.03 -13.25 -7.75
CA LYS A 95 -9.09 -12.36 -8.29
C LYS A 95 -9.85 -11.66 -7.17
N THR A 96 -10.27 -12.41 -6.16
CA THR A 96 -10.98 -11.82 -5.02
C THR A 96 -10.07 -10.91 -4.21
N THR A 97 -8.80 -11.29 -4.05
CA THR A 97 -7.81 -10.47 -3.34
C THR A 97 -7.48 -9.17 -4.08
N GLU A 98 -7.40 -9.21 -5.41
CA GLU A 98 -7.17 -8.05 -6.28
C GLU A 98 -8.32 -7.05 -6.17
N ALA A 99 -9.58 -7.49 -6.26
CA ALA A 99 -10.74 -6.61 -6.11
C ALA A 99 -10.76 -5.92 -4.73
N LEU A 100 -10.39 -6.62 -3.66
CA LEU A 100 -10.26 -6.03 -2.32
C LEU A 100 -9.10 -5.02 -2.25
N ALA A 101 -7.97 -5.32 -2.89
CA ALA A 101 -6.82 -4.43 -2.93
C ALA A 101 -7.11 -3.15 -3.71
N GLU A 102 -7.80 -3.24 -4.85
CA GLU A 102 -8.25 -2.08 -5.63
C GLU A 102 -9.16 -1.17 -4.80
N LEU A 103 -10.15 -1.74 -4.12
CA LEU A 103 -11.03 -1.01 -3.21
C LEU A 103 -10.24 -0.32 -2.09
N GLY A 104 -9.26 -1.03 -1.50
CA GLY A 104 -8.37 -0.48 -0.47
C GLY A 104 -7.52 0.69 -0.97
N ILE A 105 -6.98 0.60 -2.18
CA ILE A 105 -6.22 1.69 -2.81
C ILE A 105 -7.12 2.89 -3.09
N VAL A 106 -8.35 2.68 -3.57
CA VAL A 106 -9.32 3.76 -3.80
C VAL A 106 -9.65 4.49 -2.50
N PHE A 107 -9.94 3.76 -1.41
CA PHE A 107 -10.19 4.38 -0.11
C PHE A 107 -8.96 5.09 0.44
N PHE A 108 -7.78 4.52 0.28
CA PHE A 108 -6.53 5.14 0.70
C PHE A 108 -6.25 6.45 -0.04
N LEU A 109 -6.38 6.46 -1.37
CA LEU A 109 -6.19 7.66 -2.18
C LEU A 109 -7.27 8.71 -1.88
N PHE A 110 -8.50 8.28 -1.57
CA PHE A 110 -9.58 9.17 -1.15
C PHE A 110 -9.30 9.82 0.21
N GLU A 111 -8.92 9.03 1.22
CA GLU A 111 -8.52 9.53 2.55
C GLU A 111 -7.38 10.54 2.44
N MET A 112 -6.34 10.20 1.66
CA MET A 112 -5.22 11.11 1.39
C MET A 112 -5.67 12.38 0.65
N GLY A 113 -6.65 12.26 -0.25
CA GLY A 113 -7.27 13.39 -0.94
C GLY A 113 -8.03 14.33 0.00
N LEU A 114 -8.74 13.81 0.99
CA LEU A 114 -9.46 14.61 1.99
C LEU A 114 -8.52 15.44 2.88
N GLU A 115 -7.27 15.02 3.06
CA GLU A 115 -6.25 15.76 3.80
C GLU A 115 -5.68 16.97 3.01
N LEU A 116 -5.97 17.05 1.71
CA LEU A 116 -5.46 18.08 0.82
C LEU A 116 -6.48 19.18 0.60
N SER A 117 -6.20 20.35 1.17
CA SER A 117 -6.92 21.58 0.86
C SER A 117 -6.28 22.30 -0.35
N VAL A 118 -7.07 23.13 -1.02
CA VAL A 118 -6.59 23.97 -2.14
C VAL A 118 -5.48 24.91 -1.67
N GLU A 119 -5.57 25.44 -0.45
CA GLU A 119 -4.55 26.30 0.15
C GLU A 119 -3.24 25.55 0.35
N ARG A 120 -3.31 24.30 0.82
CA ARG A 120 -2.12 23.44 0.96
C ARG A 120 -1.47 23.20 -0.39
N LEU A 121 -2.25 22.91 -1.44
CA LEU A 121 -1.75 22.73 -2.79
C LEU A 121 -1.04 23.99 -3.33
N ILE A 122 -1.66 25.16 -3.18
CA ILE A 122 -1.09 26.44 -3.62
C ILE A 122 0.21 26.75 -2.87
N SER A 123 0.26 26.49 -1.56
CA SER A 123 1.47 26.72 -0.75
C SER A 123 2.67 25.89 -1.23
N MET A 124 2.41 24.75 -1.89
CA MET A 124 3.40 23.80 -2.35
C MET A 124 3.76 23.96 -3.83
N ARG A 125 3.25 24.98 -4.54
CA ARG A 125 3.49 25.19 -5.98
C ARG A 125 4.96 25.18 -6.38
N ARG A 126 5.87 25.68 -5.52
CA ARG A 126 7.31 25.69 -5.77
C ARG A 126 7.92 24.28 -5.66
N ASP A 127 7.42 23.47 -4.74
CA ASP A 127 7.85 22.08 -4.60
C ASP A 127 7.32 21.24 -5.76
N VAL A 128 6.09 21.49 -6.22
CA VAL A 128 5.47 20.80 -7.37
C VAL A 128 6.18 21.18 -8.68
N PHE A 129 6.13 22.45 -9.08
CA PHE A 129 6.62 22.89 -10.40
C PHE A 129 8.11 23.19 -10.44
N GLY A 130 8.76 23.41 -9.30
CA GLY A 130 10.21 23.60 -9.23
C GLY A 130 10.92 22.28 -8.97
N LEU A 131 10.80 21.77 -7.74
CA LEU A 131 11.52 20.56 -7.32
C LEU A 131 11.02 19.30 -8.04
N GLY A 132 9.70 19.12 -8.17
CA GLY A 132 9.09 17.99 -8.86
C GLY A 132 9.50 17.90 -10.33
N PHE A 133 9.39 19.02 -11.05
CA PHE A 133 9.86 19.12 -12.43
C PHE A 133 11.34 18.79 -12.57
N ALA A 134 12.19 19.38 -11.71
CA ALA A 134 13.63 19.15 -11.75
C ALA A 134 13.99 17.69 -11.45
N GLN A 135 13.39 17.09 -10.41
CA GLN A 135 13.64 15.71 -10.01
C GLN A 135 13.19 14.73 -11.12
N PHE A 136 11.99 14.90 -11.65
CA PHE A 136 11.47 14.05 -12.72
C PHE A 136 12.33 14.17 -13.98
N SER A 137 12.61 15.39 -14.44
CA SER A 137 13.39 15.62 -15.65
C SER A 137 14.80 15.08 -15.54
N LEU A 138 15.48 15.31 -14.40
CA LEU A 138 16.84 14.81 -14.18
C LEU A 138 16.87 13.28 -14.19
N SER A 139 15.91 12.63 -13.53
CA SER A 139 15.81 11.16 -13.49
C SER A 139 15.49 10.60 -14.87
N ALA A 140 14.53 11.20 -15.58
CA ALA A 140 14.16 10.77 -16.92
C ALA A 140 15.30 10.91 -17.92
N VAL A 141 16.06 12.01 -17.87
CA VAL A 141 17.24 12.24 -18.72
C VAL A 141 18.36 11.27 -18.38
N ALA A 142 18.64 11.02 -17.10
CA ALA A 142 19.65 10.06 -16.70
C ALA A 142 19.33 8.64 -17.21
N ILE A 143 18.08 8.21 -17.05
CA ILE A 143 17.62 6.90 -17.53
C ILE A 143 17.56 6.85 -19.06
N PHE A 144 17.19 7.94 -19.72
CA PHE A 144 17.24 8.07 -21.18
C PHE A 144 18.66 7.84 -21.71
N ILE A 145 19.66 8.50 -21.10
CA ILE A 145 21.08 8.37 -21.50
C ILE A 145 21.53 6.91 -21.31
N LEU A 146 21.23 6.30 -20.16
CA LEU A 146 21.55 4.90 -19.89
C LEU A 146 20.90 3.96 -20.91
N SER A 147 19.63 4.20 -21.26
CA SER A 147 18.90 3.41 -22.26
C SER A 147 19.51 3.56 -23.65
N ARG A 148 19.93 4.78 -24.01
CA ARG A 148 20.57 5.05 -25.30
C ARG A 148 21.93 4.37 -25.39
N MET A 149 22.71 4.35 -24.31
CA MET A 149 23.98 3.60 -24.24
C MET A 149 23.80 2.09 -24.40
N ARG A 150 22.62 1.56 -24.03
CA ARG A 150 22.24 0.15 -24.25
C ARG A 150 21.71 -0.13 -25.67
N GLY A 151 21.73 0.86 -26.55
CA GLY A 151 21.33 0.71 -27.95
C GLY A 151 19.84 0.85 -28.21
N LEU A 152 19.03 1.26 -27.24
CA LEU A 152 17.60 1.46 -27.47
C LEU A 152 17.35 2.63 -28.45
N PRO A 153 16.32 2.54 -29.31
CA PRO A 153 15.91 3.66 -30.17
C PRO A 153 15.58 4.91 -29.34
N GLY A 154 15.75 6.10 -29.93
CA GLY A 154 15.45 7.39 -29.27
C GLY A 154 14.04 7.44 -28.67
N PRO A 155 12.98 7.20 -29.48
CA PRO A 155 11.60 7.12 -28.99
C PRO A 155 11.41 6.20 -27.80
N THR A 156 11.93 4.97 -27.88
CA THR A 156 11.85 3.98 -26.81
C THR A 156 12.59 4.43 -25.56
N SER A 157 13.75 5.07 -25.71
CA SER A 157 14.54 5.59 -24.60
C SER A 157 13.82 6.72 -23.86
N VAL A 158 13.06 7.56 -24.57
CA VAL A 158 12.25 8.63 -23.95
C VAL A 158 11.13 8.02 -23.12
N VAL A 159 10.43 7.02 -23.67
CA VAL A 159 9.35 6.33 -22.97
C VAL A 159 9.88 5.60 -21.74
N VAL A 160 10.99 4.87 -21.87
CA VAL A 160 11.65 4.18 -20.75
C VAL A 160 12.13 5.17 -19.69
N GLY A 161 12.78 6.26 -20.11
CA GLY A 161 13.25 7.31 -19.20
C GLY A 161 12.12 7.94 -18.41
N GLY A 162 11.05 8.36 -19.08
CA GLY A 162 9.87 8.93 -18.43
C GLY A 162 9.16 7.94 -17.51
N ALA A 163 8.92 6.71 -17.98
CA ALA A 163 8.18 5.71 -17.22
C ALA A 163 8.91 5.27 -15.95
N LEU A 164 10.23 5.07 -16.02
CA LEU A 164 11.04 4.67 -14.88
C LEU A 164 11.38 5.82 -13.92
N ALA A 165 11.15 7.09 -14.33
CA ALA A 165 11.32 8.25 -13.47
C ALA A 165 10.11 8.51 -12.54
N LEU A 166 8.96 7.89 -12.81
CA LEU A 166 7.75 8.02 -11.98
C LEU A 166 7.87 7.21 -10.68
N SER A 167 7.21 7.68 -9.63
CA SER A 167 7.17 7.01 -8.32
C SER A 167 5.79 6.41 -8.04
N SER A 168 5.73 5.46 -7.10
CA SER A 168 4.47 4.98 -6.55
C SER A 168 3.98 5.93 -5.45
N SER A 169 3.01 6.78 -5.78
CA SER A 169 2.44 7.79 -4.87
C SER A 169 1.87 7.15 -3.61
N ALA A 170 1.07 6.09 -3.74
CA ALA A 170 0.45 5.46 -2.59
C ALA A 170 1.46 4.91 -1.57
N PHE A 171 2.51 4.27 -2.08
CA PHE A 171 3.57 3.68 -1.25
C PHE A 171 4.38 4.76 -0.52
N VAL A 172 4.83 5.80 -1.22
CA VAL A 172 5.67 6.86 -0.63
C VAL A 172 4.87 7.67 0.40
N LEU A 173 3.60 7.96 0.12
CA LEU A 173 2.74 8.70 1.04
C LEU A 173 2.45 7.92 2.32
N GLN A 174 2.11 6.63 2.20
CA GLN A 174 1.93 5.77 3.35
C GLN A 174 3.23 5.67 4.17
N LEU A 175 4.39 5.55 3.52
CA LEU A 175 5.68 5.52 4.20
C LEU A 175 5.97 6.82 4.97
N LEU A 176 5.64 7.99 4.40
CA LEU A 176 5.79 9.27 5.08
C LEU A 176 4.81 9.39 6.26
N ARG A 177 3.59 8.88 6.13
CA ARG A 177 2.58 8.85 7.20
C ARG A 177 2.99 7.96 8.36
N ASP A 178 3.45 6.74 8.07
CA ASP A 178 3.94 5.80 9.09
C ASP A 178 5.13 6.35 9.89
N LYS A 179 5.89 7.27 9.29
CA LYS A 179 7.02 7.96 9.91
C LYS A 179 6.67 9.35 10.47
N ASP A 180 5.39 9.72 10.50
CA ASP A 180 4.90 11.05 10.91
C ASP A 180 5.66 12.21 10.23
N SER A 181 6.07 11.98 8.99
CA SER A 181 7.00 12.85 8.25
C SER A 181 6.31 13.75 7.24
N LEU A 182 5.01 13.57 6.98
CA LEU A 182 4.24 14.36 5.99
C LEU A 182 4.26 15.87 6.28
N GLY A 183 4.23 16.25 7.56
CA GLY A 183 4.29 17.65 7.99
C GLY A 183 5.69 18.28 7.93
N THR A 184 6.74 17.50 7.70
CA THR A 184 8.13 17.99 7.69
C THR A 184 8.47 18.69 6.36
N ARG A 185 9.58 19.44 6.32
CA ARG A 185 10.07 20.05 5.07
C ARG A 185 10.31 19.01 3.97
N HIS A 186 10.92 17.88 4.32
CA HIS A 186 11.20 16.81 3.35
C HIS A 186 9.92 16.06 2.95
N GLY A 187 8.97 15.86 3.86
CA GLY A 187 7.68 15.26 3.53
C GLY A 187 6.87 16.11 2.56
N ARG A 188 6.80 17.43 2.80
CA ARG A 188 6.18 18.38 1.85
C ARG A 188 6.89 18.40 0.51
N ALA A 189 8.22 18.46 0.50
CA ALA A 189 8.99 18.41 -0.75
C ALA A 189 8.71 17.12 -1.54
N SER A 190 8.74 15.94 -0.89
CA SER A 190 8.41 14.66 -1.50
C SER A 190 6.98 14.62 -2.02
N PHE A 191 6.02 15.11 -1.24
CA PHE A 191 4.62 15.22 -1.64
C PHE A 191 4.45 16.09 -2.91
N GLY A 192 5.15 17.23 -2.97
CA GLY A 192 5.16 18.10 -4.15
C GLY A 192 5.70 17.40 -5.40
N VAL A 193 6.80 16.63 -5.25
CA VAL A 193 7.36 15.82 -6.33
C VAL A 193 6.35 14.77 -6.83
N LEU A 194 5.67 14.07 -5.91
CA LEU A 194 4.65 13.07 -6.26
C LEU A 194 3.48 13.69 -7.02
N LEU A 195 2.98 14.85 -6.58
CA LEU A 195 1.91 15.55 -7.30
C LEU A 195 2.32 15.95 -8.71
N PHE A 196 3.56 16.41 -8.89
CA PHE A 196 4.06 16.72 -10.23
C PHE A 196 4.10 15.46 -11.09
N GLN A 197 4.57 14.33 -10.54
CA GLN A 197 4.64 13.06 -11.26
C GLN A 197 3.24 12.56 -11.66
N ASP A 198 2.26 12.60 -10.77
CA ASP A 198 0.86 12.25 -11.07
C ASP A 198 0.31 13.08 -12.24
N LEU A 199 0.60 14.39 -12.28
CA LEU A 199 0.24 15.27 -13.40
C LEU A 199 1.03 14.96 -14.69
N ALA A 200 2.29 14.57 -14.57
CA ALA A 200 3.18 14.28 -15.71
C ALA A 200 2.87 12.94 -16.39
N VAL A 201 2.20 12.00 -15.72
CA VAL A 201 1.81 10.70 -16.32
C VAL A 201 0.93 10.89 -17.55
N VAL A 202 -0.06 11.78 -17.50
CA VAL A 202 -1.01 11.96 -18.62
C VAL A 202 -0.30 12.46 -19.90
N PRO A 203 0.49 13.55 -19.88
CA PRO A 203 1.30 13.95 -21.03
C PRO A 203 2.24 12.84 -21.53
N LEU A 204 2.88 12.12 -20.62
CA LEU A 204 3.79 11.03 -20.99
C LEU A 204 3.06 9.92 -21.77
N LEU A 205 1.88 9.52 -21.31
CA LEU A 205 1.04 8.51 -21.98
C LEU A 205 0.54 9.00 -23.35
N VAL A 206 0.21 10.29 -23.49
CA VAL A 206 -0.21 10.88 -24.78
C VAL A 206 0.94 10.92 -25.78
N VAL A 207 2.16 11.22 -25.32
CA VAL A 207 3.36 11.32 -26.17
C VAL A 207 3.87 9.94 -26.62
N THR A 208 3.68 8.91 -25.81
CA THR A 208 4.16 7.54 -26.07
C THR A 208 3.75 7.01 -27.46
N PRO A 209 2.45 6.95 -27.83
CA PRO A 209 2.05 6.46 -29.16
C PRO A 209 2.55 7.36 -30.29
N LEU A 210 2.63 8.68 -30.07
CA LEU A 210 3.10 9.65 -31.06
C LEU A 210 4.58 9.47 -31.42
N LEU A 211 5.41 9.15 -30.42
CA LEU A 211 6.83 8.85 -30.62
C LEU A 211 7.06 7.53 -31.35
N THR A 212 6.16 6.55 -31.17
CA THR A 212 6.25 5.24 -31.82
C THR A 212 5.65 5.19 -33.23
N ALA A 213 4.79 6.15 -33.60
CA ALA A 213 4.05 6.16 -34.86
C ALA A 213 4.83 6.68 -36.10
N GLY A 214 6.15 6.90 -36.00
CA GLY A 214 7.02 7.09 -37.18
C GLY A 214 7.04 8.49 -37.85
N GLY A 215 6.31 9.50 -37.36
CA GLY A 215 6.26 10.86 -37.94
C GLY A 215 7.27 11.87 -37.37
N GLY A 216 8.54 11.48 -37.23
CA GLY A 216 9.45 11.98 -36.17
C GLY A 216 10.16 13.35 -36.30
N SER A 217 9.96 14.18 -37.33
CA SER A 217 10.72 15.45 -37.46
C SER A 217 9.90 16.71 -37.20
N ALA A 218 8.75 16.86 -37.86
CA ALA A 218 7.92 18.06 -37.73
C ALA A 218 7.22 18.18 -36.36
N MET A 219 6.80 17.04 -35.80
CA MET A 219 6.07 17.00 -34.53
C MET A 219 7.00 17.22 -33.32
N ALA A 220 8.22 16.66 -33.35
CA ALA A 220 9.23 16.90 -32.33
C ALA A 220 9.59 18.39 -32.24
N TRP A 221 9.66 19.06 -33.39
CA TRP A 221 9.86 20.51 -33.47
C TRP A 221 8.67 21.29 -32.90
N ALA A 222 7.44 20.90 -33.22
CA ALA A 222 6.22 21.52 -32.68
C ALA A 222 6.10 21.36 -31.17
N MET A 223 6.44 20.19 -30.63
CA MET A 223 6.45 19.93 -29.19
C MET A 223 7.56 20.70 -28.47
N GLY A 224 8.76 20.76 -29.05
CA GLY A 224 9.85 21.61 -28.53
C GLY A 224 9.46 23.09 -28.47
N TRP A 225 8.77 23.58 -29.50
CA TRP A 225 8.27 24.94 -29.55
C TRP A 225 7.16 25.21 -28.51
N ALA A 226 6.24 24.27 -28.34
CA ALA A 226 5.19 24.35 -27.33
C ALA A 226 5.75 24.35 -25.91
N ALA A 227 6.74 23.48 -25.63
CA ALA A 227 7.43 23.44 -24.34
C ALA A 227 8.21 24.73 -24.06
N CYS A 228 8.84 25.32 -25.07
CA CYS A 228 9.54 26.60 -24.95
C CYS A 228 8.55 27.74 -24.61
N LYS A 229 7.40 27.80 -25.28
CA LYS A 229 6.34 28.78 -24.96
C LYS A 229 5.77 28.60 -23.55
N ALA A 230 5.52 27.35 -23.13
CA ALA A 230 5.07 27.07 -21.78
C ALA A 230 6.11 27.51 -20.74
N GLY A 231 7.38 27.21 -20.95
CA GLY A 231 8.47 27.64 -20.07
C GLY A 231 8.56 29.17 -19.93
N LEU A 232 8.41 29.91 -21.04
CA LEU A 232 8.37 31.37 -21.01
C LEU A 232 7.13 31.91 -20.27
N ALA A 233 5.97 31.27 -20.40
CA ALA A 233 4.75 31.67 -19.72
C ALA A 233 4.80 31.44 -18.20
N PHE A 234 5.58 30.47 -17.72
CA PHE A 234 5.79 30.23 -16.28
C PHE A 234 6.95 31.06 -15.69
N ALA A 235 7.81 31.63 -16.53
CA ALA A 235 8.93 32.47 -16.10
C ALA A 235 8.58 33.97 -15.99
N GLY A 236 7.43 34.39 -16.54
CA GLY A 236 6.83 35.71 -16.34
C GLY A 236 5.79 35.70 -15.24
#